data_AF-A0A9Y4NCK6-F1
#
_entry.id   AF-A0A9Y4NCK6-F1
#
_cell.length_a   1.000
_cell.length_b   1.000
_cell.length_c   1.000
_cell.angle_alpha   90.00
_cell.angle_beta   90.00
_cell.angle_gamma   90.00
#
_symmetry.space_group_name_H-M   'P 1'
#
loop_
_entity.id
_entity.type
_entity.pdbx_description
1 polymer ?
#
loop_
_entity_poly.entity_id
_entity_poly.type
_entity_poly.pdbx_seq_one_letter_code
_entity_poly.pdbx_strand_id
1 'polypeptide(L)'
;SVGTMVIISVDRYVAICHPLHYSVKITQQRVQICVCLCWILPLIAQCLNVKDNLKPPGRNNTCVGECVIVLNSIARYVDIVITFIVPITIIIALYVRVFLVAVSQARAMRSQLVPIQHSATVTAKKSELKAARTLSVVVIVFIICLCPYYCAALTGQDNLLNSSSAAFVICLFYFNSCLNPIIYAFFYPWFRKSIKLIITLQILQPDSCEAKVL
;
A
#
# COMPACT_ATOMS: atom_id res chain seq x y z
N SER A 1 -3.69 5.64 0.14
CA SER A 1 -2.59 4.69 0.40
C SER A 1 -3.14 3.29 0.69
N VAL A 2 -3.90 3.10 1.77
CA VAL A 2 -4.47 1.82 2.20
C VAL A 2 -5.25 1.08 1.11
N GLY A 3 -6.25 1.73 0.50
CA GLY A 3 -7.07 1.11 -0.55
C GLY A 3 -6.25 0.68 -1.77
N THR A 4 -5.24 1.48 -2.13
CA THR A 4 -4.28 1.14 -3.19
C THR A 4 -3.47 -0.12 -2.83
N MET A 5 -3.01 -0.27 -1.58
CA MET A 5 -2.31 -1.48 -1.14
C MET A 5 -3.20 -2.72 -1.22
N VAL A 6 -4.49 -2.60 -0.87
CA VAL A 6 -5.46 -3.70 -1.01
C VAL A 6 -5.64 -4.06 -2.48
N ILE A 7 -5.85 -3.09 -3.37
CA ILE A 7 -6.00 -3.33 -4.82
C ILE A 7 -4.76 -4.01 -5.39
N ILE A 8 -3.55 -3.53 -5.08
CA ILE A 8 -2.29 -4.14 -5.53
C ILE A 8 -2.18 -5.59 -5.02
N SER A 9 -2.61 -5.85 -3.78
CA SER A 9 -2.61 -7.21 -3.21
C SER A 9 -3.59 -8.14 -3.92
N VAL A 10 -4.79 -7.66 -4.25
CA VAL A 10 -5.79 -8.39 -5.04
C VAL A 10 -5.27 -8.68 -6.45
N ASP A 11 -4.69 -7.68 -7.11
CA ASP A 11 -4.10 -7.82 -8.44
C ASP A 11 -3.05 -8.95 -8.47
N ARG A 12 -2.10 -8.94 -7.52
CA ARG A 12 -1.11 -10.01 -7.41
C ARG A 12 -1.71 -11.36 -7.09
N TYR A 13 -2.70 -11.40 -6.21
CA TYR A 13 -3.41 -12.63 -5.89
C TYR A 13 -4.06 -13.24 -7.15
N VAL A 14 -4.74 -12.43 -7.96
CA VAL A 14 -5.37 -12.91 -9.20
C VAL A 14 -4.31 -13.35 -10.21
N ALA A 15 -3.22 -12.59 -10.38
CA ALA A 15 -2.13 -12.94 -11.29
C ALA A 15 -1.48 -14.30 -10.96
N ILE A 16 -1.25 -14.57 -9.67
CA ILE A 16 -0.52 -15.78 -9.22
C ILE A 16 -1.47 -16.98 -9.05
N CYS A 17 -2.65 -16.77 -8.47
CA CYS A 17 -3.58 -17.85 -8.18
C CYS A 17 -4.51 -18.19 -9.36
N HIS A 18 -4.77 -17.24 -10.27
CA HIS A 18 -5.70 -17.40 -11.38
C HIS A 18 -5.13 -16.87 -12.72
N PRO A 19 -3.94 -17.32 -13.16
CA PRO A 19 -3.24 -16.74 -14.31
C PRO A 19 -4.06 -16.79 -15.62
N LEU A 20 -4.80 -17.87 -15.86
CA LEU A 20 -5.62 -18.04 -17.09
C LEU A 20 -6.82 -17.09 -17.16
N HIS A 21 -7.30 -16.60 -16.01
CA HIS A 21 -8.43 -15.69 -15.94
C HIS A 21 -7.99 -14.24 -15.68
N TYR A 22 -6.69 -13.99 -15.53
CA TYR A 22 -6.18 -12.66 -15.17
C TYR A 22 -6.58 -11.61 -16.20
N SER A 23 -6.39 -11.87 -17.50
CA SER A 23 -6.70 -10.94 -18.58
C SER A 23 -8.20 -10.60 -18.71
N VAL A 24 -9.08 -11.52 -18.30
CA VAL A 24 -10.53 -11.33 -18.32
C VAL A 24 -11.03 -10.63 -17.04
N LYS A 25 -10.36 -10.88 -15.91
CA LYS A 25 -10.73 -10.31 -14.61
C LYS A 25 -10.20 -8.88 -14.43
N ILE A 26 -8.92 -8.67 -14.75
CA ILE A 26 -8.22 -7.39 -14.58
C ILE A 26 -8.18 -6.65 -15.92
N THR A 27 -9.09 -5.69 -16.07
CA THR A 27 -9.16 -4.83 -17.27
C THR A 27 -8.86 -3.38 -16.90
N GLN A 28 -8.37 -2.60 -17.86
CA GLN A 28 -8.00 -1.20 -17.64
C GLN A 28 -9.17 -0.36 -17.10
N GLN A 29 -10.37 -0.54 -17.66
CA GLN A 29 -11.57 0.19 -17.20
C GLN A 29 -11.91 -0.13 -15.74
N ARG A 30 -11.85 -1.41 -15.34
CA ARG A 30 -12.11 -1.81 -13.94
C ARG A 30 -11.07 -1.23 -12.99
N VAL A 31 -9.79 -1.26 -13.37
CA VAL A 31 -8.71 -0.68 -12.57
C VAL A 31 -8.90 0.83 -12.39
N GLN A 32 -9.26 1.55 -13.46
CA GLN A 32 -9.55 2.99 -13.38
C GLN A 32 -10.69 3.28 -12.41
N ILE A 33 -11.80 2.53 -12.49
CA ILE A 33 -12.93 2.66 -11.55
C ILE A 33 -12.46 2.40 -10.10
N CYS A 34 -11.71 1.33 -9.85
CA CYS A 34 -11.20 1.01 -8.51
C CYS A 34 -10.29 2.13 -7.97
N VAL A 35 -9.41 2.70 -8.80
CA VAL A 35 -8.55 3.82 -8.42
C VAL A 35 -9.39 5.05 -8.10
N CYS A 36 -10.36 5.43 -8.94
CA CYS A 36 -11.25 6.55 -8.68
C CYS A 36 -12.00 6.39 -7.35
N LEU A 37 -12.54 5.20 -7.08
CA LEU A 37 -13.21 4.90 -5.80
C LEU A 37 -12.26 5.03 -4.60
N CYS A 38 -11.00 4.58 -4.76
CA CYS A 38 -9.97 4.72 -3.73
C CYS A 38 -9.58 6.17 -3.41
N TRP A 39 -9.89 7.13 -4.28
CA TRP A 39 -9.71 8.56 -4.01
C TRP A 39 -10.99 9.22 -3.48
N ILE A 40 -12.13 8.92 -4.09
CA ILE A 40 -13.41 9.57 -3.79
C ILE A 40 -13.94 9.14 -2.41
N LEU A 41 -13.89 7.84 -2.08
CA LEU A 41 -14.47 7.35 -0.83
C LEU A 41 -13.75 7.92 0.42
N PRO A 42 -12.40 7.92 0.50
CA PRO A 42 -11.73 8.55 1.63
C PRO A 42 -11.95 10.06 1.67
N LEU A 43 -12.00 10.74 0.52
CA LEU A 43 -12.28 12.17 0.48
C LEU A 43 -13.63 12.50 1.12
N ILE A 44 -14.68 11.78 0.72
CA ILE A 44 -16.03 11.96 1.28
C ILE A 44 -16.02 11.66 2.79
N ALA A 45 -15.43 10.55 3.21
CA ALA A 45 -15.36 10.17 4.62
C ALA A 45 -14.66 11.25 5.46
N GLN A 46 -13.51 11.75 5.00
CA GLN A 46 -12.76 12.80 5.70
C GLN A 46 -13.51 14.14 5.73
N CYS A 47 -14.18 14.52 4.63
CA CYS A 47 -15.01 15.72 4.61
C CYS A 47 -16.16 15.64 5.63
N LEU A 48 -16.81 14.49 5.77
CA LEU A 48 -17.85 14.28 6.77
C LEU A 48 -17.30 14.37 8.19
N ASN A 49 -16.14 13.76 8.45
CA ASN A 49 -15.48 13.77 9.76
C ASN A 49 -15.02 15.18 10.19
N VAL A 50 -14.55 16.00 9.25
CA VAL A 50 -14.01 17.34 9.54
C VAL A 50 -15.10 18.42 9.56
N LYS A 51 -16.30 18.16 9.01
CA LYS A 51 -17.39 19.14 8.91
C LYS A 51 -17.71 19.84 10.24
N ASP A 52 -17.73 19.09 11.34
CA ASP A 52 -18.04 19.65 12.66
C ASP A 52 -16.92 20.49 13.27
N ASN A 53 -15.68 20.33 12.78
CA ASN A 53 -14.51 21.10 13.20
C ASN A 53 -14.41 22.47 12.48
N LEU A 54 -15.21 22.71 11.44
CA LEU A 54 -15.22 23.96 10.67
C LEU A 54 -16.16 25.04 11.27
N LYS A 55 -16.80 24.77 12.41
CA LYS A 55 -17.67 25.75 13.08
C LYS A 55 -16.79 26.87 13.65
N PRO A 56 -17.14 28.15 13.42
CA PRO A 56 -16.32 29.25 13.88
C PRO A 56 -16.14 29.16 15.40
N PRO A 57 -14.91 29.36 15.91
CA PRO A 57 -14.69 29.37 17.34
C PRO A 57 -15.57 30.48 17.95
N GLY A 58 -16.16 30.20 19.12
CA GLY A 58 -17.01 31.18 19.81
C GLY A 58 -16.29 32.52 19.98
N ARG A 59 -17.04 33.62 20.07
CA ARG A 59 -16.59 35.04 20.04
C ARG A 59 -15.43 35.41 21.00
N ASN A 60 -15.05 34.52 21.91
CA ASN A 60 -14.03 34.73 22.94
C ASN A 60 -12.73 33.90 22.73
N ASN A 61 -12.64 33.09 21.67
CA ASN A 61 -11.41 32.33 21.39
C ASN A 61 -10.47 33.17 20.52
N THR A 62 -9.29 33.48 21.05
CA THR A 62 -8.17 34.03 20.28
C THR A 62 -7.72 33.00 19.24
N CYS A 63 -7.26 33.44 18.05
CA CYS A 63 -6.69 32.55 17.03
C CYS A 63 -5.32 31.95 17.40
N VAL A 64 -4.96 31.97 18.69
CA VAL A 64 -3.71 31.42 19.23
C VAL A 64 -4.07 30.08 19.86
N GLY A 65 -3.85 29.00 19.13
CA GLY A 65 -4.16 27.64 19.58
C GLY A 65 -3.68 26.57 18.59
N GLU A 66 -3.65 25.32 19.04
CA GLU A 66 -3.30 24.17 18.21
C GLU A 66 -4.46 23.79 17.27
N CYS A 67 -4.14 23.37 16.04
CA CYS A 67 -5.14 22.83 15.10
C CYS A 67 -5.42 21.37 15.45
N VAL A 68 -6.31 21.15 16.42
CA VAL A 68 -6.70 19.82 16.88
C VAL A 68 -7.97 19.39 16.16
N ILE A 69 -7.86 18.34 15.32
CA ILE A 69 -9.03 17.70 14.71
C ILE A 69 -9.63 16.77 15.76
N VAL A 70 -10.79 17.13 16.27
CA VAL A 70 -11.54 16.29 17.22
C VAL A 70 -12.48 15.40 16.42
N LEU A 71 -12.25 14.09 16.50
CA LEU A 71 -13.13 13.07 15.94
C LEU A 71 -14.06 12.57 17.04
N ASN A 72 -15.36 12.40 16.72
CA ASN A 72 -16.28 11.69 17.60
C ASN A 72 -15.75 10.26 17.85
N SER A 73 -15.94 9.72 19.05
CA SER A 73 -15.53 8.36 19.41
C SER A 73 -15.99 7.32 18.39
N ILE A 74 -17.23 7.41 17.89
CA ILE A 74 -17.75 6.50 16.86
C ILE A 74 -16.95 6.64 15.55
N ALA A 75 -16.73 7.87 15.08
CA ALA A 75 -15.97 8.14 13.86
C ALA A 75 -14.52 7.64 13.97
N ARG A 76 -13.89 7.79 15.13
CA ARG A 76 -12.55 7.26 15.43
C ARG A 76 -12.50 5.73 15.31
N TYR A 77 -13.45 5.00 15.92
CA TYR A 77 -13.49 3.54 15.79
C TYR A 77 -13.76 3.08 14.36
N VAL A 78 -14.66 3.76 13.66
CA VAL A 78 -14.95 3.47 12.25
C VAL A 78 -13.70 3.67 11.38
N ASP A 79 -12.95 4.75 11.58
CA ASP A 79 -11.68 4.98 10.86
C ASP A 79 -10.65 3.87 11.15
N ILE A 80 -10.47 3.47 12.41
CA ILE A 80 -9.56 2.37 12.78
C ILE A 80 -9.96 1.08 12.05
N VAL A 81 -11.25 0.74 12.04
CA VAL A 81 -11.72 -0.50 11.41
C VAL A 81 -11.53 -0.45 9.89
N ILE A 82 -11.93 0.64 9.24
CA ILE A 82 -11.92 0.76 7.77
C ILE A 82 -10.50 0.99 7.23
N THR A 83 -9.68 1.76 7.92
CA THR A 83 -8.38 2.22 7.42
C THR A 83 -7.23 1.31 7.88
N PHE A 84 -7.41 0.50 8.93
CA PHE A 84 -6.37 -0.39 9.46
C PHE A 84 -6.78 -1.87 9.50
N ILE A 85 -7.83 -2.22 10.26
CA ILE A 85 -8.17 -3.63 10.55
C ILE A 85 -8.63 -4.40 9.31
N VAL A 86 -9.65 -3.89 8.60
CA VAL A 86 -10.18 -4.56 7.40
C VAL A 86 -9.11 -4.67 6.30
N PRO A 87 -8.36 -3.62 5.96
CA PRO A 87 -7.28 -3.70 4.97
C PRO A 87 -6.19 -4.71 5.33
N ILE A 88 -5.69 -4.69 6.58
CA ILE A 88 -4.62 -5.60 7.00
C ILE A 88 -5.09 -7.05 6.97
N THR A 89 -6.30 -7.33 7.44
CA THR A 89 -6.86 -8.69 7.41
C THR A 89 -7.01 -9.21 5.98
N ILE A 90 -7.55 -8.40 5.06
CA ILE A 90 -7.63 -8.73 3.63
C ILE A 90 -6.24 -9.00 3.05
N ILE A 91 -5.30 -8.08 3.28
CA ILE A 91 -3.93 -8.20 2.76
C ILE A 91 -3.29 -9.49 3.29
N ILE A 92 -3.25 -9.72 4.60
CA ILE A 92 -2.64 -10.93 5.19
C ILE A 92 -3.28 -12.19 4.61
N ALA A 93 -4.61 -12.25 4.52
CA ALA A 93 -5.30 -13.42 3.96
C ALA A 93 -4.89 -13.69 2.50
N LEU A 94 -4.83 -12.65 1.67
CA LEU A 94 -4.41 -12.78 0.27
C LEU A 94 -2.94 -13.24 0.15
N TYR A 95 -2.03 -12.68 0.96
CA TYR A 95 -0.62 -13.07 0.93
C TYR A 95 -0.38 -14.49 1.44
N VAL A 96 -1.09 -14.92 2.48
CA VAL A 96 -1.06 -16.32 2.93
C VAL A 96 -1.50 -17.24 1.80
N ARG A 97 -2.59 -16.92 1.10
CA ARG A 97 -3.04 -17.71 -0.07
C ARG A 97 -2.00 -17.74 -1.19
N VAL A 98 -1.41 -16.59 -1.53
CA VAL A 98 -0.33 -16.49 -2.54
C VAL A 98 0.86 -17.36 -2.15
N PHE A 99 1.29 -17.31 -0.88
CA PHE A 99 2.40 -18.12 -0.38
C PHE A 99 2.09 -19.62 -0.46
N LEU A 100 0.90 -20.04 -0.03
CA LEU A 100 0.48 -21.44 -0.09
C LEU A 100 0.47 -21.97 -1.54
N VAL A 101 -0.05 -21.18 -2.48
CA VAL A 101 -0.05 -21.53 -3.92
C VAL A 101 1.38 -21.58 -4.47
N ALA A 102 2.25 -20.66 -4.09
CA ALA A 102 3.65 -20.67 -4.52
C ALA A 102 4.39 -21.92 -4.02
N VAL A 103 4.16 -22.31 -2.76
CA VAL A 103 4.77 -23.52 -2.17
C VAL A 103 4.21 -24.79 -2.82
N SER A 104 2.90 -24.87 -3.07
CA SER A 104 2.31 -26.05 -3.73
C SER A 104 2.85 -26.21 -5.15
N GLN A 105 2.99 -25.11 -5.90
CA GLN A 105 3.58 -25.11 -7.23
C GLN A 105 5.07 -25.50 -7.21
N ALA A 106 5.86 -24.98 -6.28
CA ALA A 106 7.27 -25.36 -6.15
C ALA A 106 7.46 -26.85 -5.83
N ARG A 107 6.57 -27.43 -5.01
CA ARG A 107 6.55 -28.87 -4.71
C ARG A 107 6.16 -29.71 -5.92
N ALA A 108 5.10 -29.33 -6.65
CA ALA A 108 4.68 -30.01 -7.86
C ALA A 108 5.77 -29.99 -8.95
N MET A 109 6.50 -28.87 -9.08
CA MET A 109 7.60 -28.75 -10.03
C MET A 109 8.80 -29.65 -9.73
N ARG A 110 9.10 -29.97 -8.46
CA ARG A 110 10.16 -30.94 -8.12
C ARG A 110 9.81 -32.36 -8.53
N SER A 111 8.53 -32.66 -8.80
CA SER A 111 8.06 -34.00 -9.15
C SER A 111 8.00 -34.29 -10.66
N GLN A 112 8.19 -33.30 -11.55
CA GLN A 112 8.09 -33.48 -13.00
C GLN A 112 9.40 -33.14 -13.73
N LEU A 113 10.10 -34.17 -14.23
CA LEU A 113 11.33 -34.12 -15.03
C LEU A 113 11.03 -34.01 -16.55
N VAL A 114 10.37 -32.96 -17.06
CA VAL A 114 10.16 -32.81 -18.53
C VAL A 114 10.53 -31.40 -19.04
N PRO A 115 11.39 -31.25 -20.08
CA PRO A 115 12.23 -30.05 -20.16
C PRO A 115 11.79 -28.91 -21.12
N ILE A 116 10.82 -29.06 -22.03
CA ILE A 116 10.85 -28.23 -23.26
C ILE A 116 9.86 -27.05 -23.31
N GLN A 117 8.66 -27.13 -22.71
CA GLN A 117 7.69 -26.00 -22.65
C GLN A 117 7.64 -25.28 -21.29
N HIS A 118 8.33 -25.83 -20.28
CA HIS A 118 8.30 -25.32 -18.91
C HIS A 118 9.24 -24.13 -18.68
N SER A 119 10.30 -23.93 -19.46
CA SER A 119 11.33 -22.91 -19.14
C SER A 119 10.79 -21.46 -19.11
N ALA A 120 10.02 -21.05 -20.12
CA ALA A 120 9.45 -19.71 -20.20
C ALA A 120 8.35 -19.48 -19.13
N THR A 121 7.47 -20.47 -18.93
CA THR A 121 6.40 -20.41 -17.92
C THR A 121 6.94 -20.46 -16.49
N VAL A 122 8.04 -21.20 -16.26
CA VAL A 122 8.77 -21.24 -14.97
C VAL A 122 9.47 -19.92 -14.70
N THR A 123 10.08 -19.31 -15.71
CA THR A 123 10.74 -18.01 -15.58
C THR A 123 9.72 -16.91 -15.23
N ALA A 124 8.58 -16.88 -15.92
CA ALA A 124 7.48 -15.96 -15.62
C ALA A 124 6.91 -16.16 -14.20
N LYS A 125 6.70 -17.42 -13.77
CA LYS A 125 6.23 -17.71 -12.40
C LYS A 125 7.24 -17.31 -11.33
N LYS A 126 8.53 -17.50 -11.59
CA LYS A 126 9.62 -17.09 -10.68
C LYS A 126 9.70 -15.57 -10.55
N SER A 127 9.50 -14.82 -11.64
CA SER A 127 9.44 -13.35 -11.58
C SER A 127 8.21 -12.85 -10.82
N GLU A 128 7.05 -13.50 -10.99
CA GLU A 128 5.84 -13.16 -10.23
C GLU A 128 6.00 -13.41 -8.73
N LEU A 129 6.64 -14.53 -8.34
CA LEU A 129 6.93 -14.80 -6.93
C LEU A 129 7.92 -13.79 -6.33
N LYS A 130 8.92 -13.37 -7.11
CA LYS A 130 9.86 -12.31 -6.70
C LYS A 130 9.12 -10.98 -6.50
N ALA A 131 8.18 -10.64 -7.39
CA ALA A 131 7.35 -9.45 -7.26
C ALA A 131 6.41 -9.53 -6.04
N ALA A 132 5.81 -10.70 -5.76
CA ALA A 132 5.01 -10.91 -4.55
C ALA A 132 5.84 -10.75 -3.26
N ARG A 133 7.08 -11.26 -3.24
CA ARG A 133 8.00 -11.08 -2.09
C ARG A 133 8.29 -9.60 -1.83
N THR A 134 8.54 -8.82 -2.88
CA THR A 134 8.70 -7.37 -2.79
C THR A 134 7.49 -6.71 -2.15
N LEU A 135 6.29 -7.06 -2.58
CA LEU A 135 5.07 -6.44 -2.07
C LEU A 135 4.75 -6.88 -0.63
N SER A 136 5.19 -8.07 -0.21
CA SER A 136 5.16 -8.45 1.21
C SER A 136 6.03 -7.54 2.08
N VAL A 137 7.18 -7.06 1.58
CA VAL A 137 8.00 -6.07 2.30
C VAL A 137 7.26 -4.75 2.44
N VAL A 138 6.58 -4.28 1.38
CA VAL A 138 5.74 -3.07 1.43
C VAL A 138 4.68 -3.19 2.52
N VAL A 139 4.00 -4.33 2.60
CA VAL A 139 2.96 -4.59 3.62
C VAL A 139 3.54 -4.57 5.04
N ILE A 140 4.69 -5.21 5.27
CA ILE A 140 5.32 -5.23 6.60
C ILE A 140 5.71 -3.82 7.03
N VAL A 141 6.36 -3.07 6.15
CA VAL A 141 6.73 -1.67 6.42
C VAL A 141 5.49 -0.83 6.72
N PHE A 142 4.44 -0.99 5.92
CA PHE A 142 3.18 -0.31 6.12
C PHE A 142 2.57 -0.60 7.50
N ILE A 143 2.56 -1.87 7.94
CA ILE A 143 2.07 -2.26 9.27
C ILE A 143 2.94 -1.64 10.37
N ILE A 144 4.27 -1.70 10.25
CA ILE A 144 5.19 -1.12 11.25
C ILE A 144 4.99 0.38 11.40
N CYS A 145 4.75 1.09 10.30
CA CYS A 145 4.54 2.53 10.34
C CYS A 145 3.16 2.94 10.88
N LEU A 146 2.10 2.17 10.59
CA LEU A 146 0.73 2.55 10.94
C LEU A 146 0.26 1.98 12.28
N CYS A 147 0.73 0.79 12.66
CA CYS A 147 0.28 0.09 13.87
C CYS A 147 0.45 0.94 15.14
N PRO A 148 1.60 1.61 15.38
CA PRO A 148 1.76 2.42 16.59
C PRO A 148 0.73 3.55 16.70
N TYR A 149 0.36 4.16 15.57
CA TYR A 149 -0.64 5.23 15.52
C TYR A 149 -2.03 4.72 15.87
N TYR A 150 -2.46 3.61 15.27
CA TYR A 150 -3.79 3.07 15.54
C TYR A 150 -3.91 2.43 16.93
N CYS A 151 -2.83 1.84 17.46
CA CYS A 151 -2.77 1.41 18.85
C CYS A 151 -2.90 2.59 19.81
N ALA A 152 -2.17 3.68 19.58
CA ALA A 152 -2.29 4.91 20.37
C ALA A 152 -3.70 5.51 20.31
N ALA A 153 -4.33 5.52 19.12
CA ALA A 153 -5.69 6.01 18.93
C ALA A 153 -6.75 5.18 19.69
N LEU A 154 -6.52 3.87 19.86
CA LEU A 154 -7.36 2.96 20.65
C LEU A 154 -7.19 3.18 22.15
N THR A 155 -5.95 3.38 22.62
CA THR A 155 -5.64 3.56 24.05
C THR A 155 -5.88 4.99 24.56
N GLY A 156 -5.95 5.98 23.66
CA GLY A 156 -6.06 7.41 23.98
C GLY A 156 -7.38 7.86 24.64
N GLN A 157 -8.13 6.95 25.26
CA GLN A 157 -9.12 7.32 26.28
C GLN A 157 -8.42 7.60 27.64
N ASP A 158 -7.19 7.11 27.84
CA ASP A 158 -6.44 7.23 29.11
C ASP A 158 -5.09 7.93 28.90
N ASN A 159 -4.76 8.88 29.78
CA ASN A 159 -3.63 9.84 29.78
C ASN A 159 -2.18 9.26 29.74
N LEU A 160 -1.86 8.30 28.86
CA LEU A 160 -0.61 7.51 28.93
C LEU A 160 0.49 7.87 27.91
N LEU A 161 0.23 8.73 26.92
CA LEU A 161 1.25 9.11 25.92
C LEU A 161 1.78 10.52 26.20
N ASN A 162 3.05 10.61 26.63
CA ASN A 162 3.78 11.87 26.70
C ASN A 162 3.88 12.55 25.33
N SER A 163 3.93 13.89 25.27
CA SER A 163 3.98 14.66 24.01
C SER A 163 5.07 14.19 23.03
N SER A 164 6.25 13.81 23.54
CA SER A 164 7.34 13.27 22.72
C SER A 164 7.00 11.93 22.06
N SER A 165 6.25 11.06 22.76
CA SER A 165 5.82 9.77 22.22
C SER A 165 4.73 9.92 21.16
N ALA A 166 3.80 10.86 21.35
CA ALA A 166 2.80 11.21 20.34
C ALA A 166 3.47 11.78 19.07
N ALA A 167 4.42 12.69 19.23
CA ALA A 167 5.18 13.26 18.11
C ALA A 167 5.95 12.18 17.32
N PHE A 168 6.59 11.23 18.03
CA PHE A 168 7.27 10.10 17.38
C PHE A 168 6.32 9.21 16.58
N VAL A 169 5.18 8.83 17.16
CA VAL A 169 4.18 7.97 16.51
C VAL A 169 3.59 8.65 15.26
N ILE A 170 3.28 9.95 15.34
CA ILE A 170 2.81 10.75 14.22
C ILE A 170 3.89 10.85 13.12
N CYS A 171 5.14 11.11 13.52
CA CYS A 171 6.26 11.16 12.59
C CYS A 171 6.44 9.82 11.84
N LEU A 172 6.39 8.70 12.57
CA LEU A 172 6.49 7.36 11.99
C LEU A 172 5.34 7.05 11.01
N PHE A 173 4.11 7.48 11.34
CA PHE A 173 2.96 7.36 10.45
C PHE A 173 3.18 8.08 9.12
N TYR A 174 3.67 9.33 9.15
CA TYR A 174 3.96 10.09 7.93
C TYR A 174 5.17 9.56 7.17
N PHE A 175 6.19 9.07 7.88
CA PHE A 175 7.41 8.51 7.30
C PHE A 175 7.14 7.32 6.37
N ASN A 176 6.02 6.60 6.56
CA ASN A 176 5.50 5.60 5.63
C ASN A 176 5.49 6.08 4.17
N SER A 177 5.13 7.35 3.94
CA SER A 177 5.06 7.93 2.60
C SER A 177 6.44 8.01 1.94
N CYS A 178 7.48 8.33 2.71
CA CYS A 178 8.88 8.42 2.26
C CYS A 178 9.47 7.05 1.94
N LEU A 179 8.96 5.99 2.55
CA LEU A 179 9.46 4.63 2.32
C LEU A 179 9.01 4.05 0.97
N ASN A 180 7.89 4.52 0.40
CA ASN A 180 7.39 3.95 -0.87
C ASN A 180 8.41 4.07 -2.03
N PRO A 181 8.97 5.24 -2.36
CA PRO A 181 9.99 5.35 -3.42
C PRO A 181 11.26 4.53 -3.12
N ILE A 182 11.67 4.47 -1.85
CA ILE A 182 12.84 3.70 -1.41
C ILE A 182 12.61 2.22 -1.68
N ILE A 183 11.46 1.69 -1.26
CA ILE A 183 11.09 0.29 -1.52
C ILE A 183 11.04 0.03 -3.03
N TYR A 184 10.44 0.92 -3.82
CA TYR A 184 10.43 0.72 -5.27
C TYR A 184 11.84 0.69 -5.89
N ALA A 185 12.75 1.57 -5.45
CA ALA A 185 14.12 1.61 -5.92
C ALA A 185 14.94 0.35 -5.58
N PHE A 186 14.72 -0.24 -4.40
CA PHE A 186 15.43 -1.47 -4.01
C PHE A 186 14.89 -2.72 -4.71
N PHE A 187 13.58 -2.77 -4.93
CA PHE A 187 12.94 -4.02 -5.33
C PHE A 187 12.50 -4.09 -6.80
N TYR A 188 12.38 -2.96 -7.49
CA TYR A 188 12.00 -2.92 -8.91
C TYR A 188 13.21 -2.49 -9.77
N PRO A 189 13.85 -3.42 -10.50
CA PRO A 189 15.02 -3.12 -11.32
C PRO A 189 14.77 -2.04 -12.39
N TRP A 190 13.57 -2.05 -13.01
CA TRP A 190 13.18 -1.04 -13.99
C TRP A 190 13.03 0.34 -13.33
N PHE A 191 12.43 0.43 -12.15
CA PHE A 191 12.29 1.68 -11.39
C PHE A 191 13.66 2.25 -11.02
N ARG A 192 14.60 1.39 -10.59
CA ARG A 192 15.98 1.78 -10.33
C ARG A 192 16.68 2.33 -11.59
N LYS A 193 16.47 1.70 -12.75
CA LYS A 193 16.99 2.22 -14.03
C LYS A 193 16.39 3.58 -14.35
N SER A 194 15.08 3.77 -14.21
CA SER A 194 14.40 5.06 -14.42
C SER A 194 14.95 6.15 -13.51
N ILE A 195 15.06 5.88 -12.19
CA ILE A 195 15.64 6.81 -11.22
C ILE A 195 17.07 7.19 -11.62
N LYS A 196 17.89 6.22 -12.05
CA LYS A 196 19.24 6.48 -12.52
C LYS A 196 19.24 7.44 -13.71
N LEU A 197 18.42 7.18 -14.74
CA LEU A 197 18.30 8.04 -15.92
C LEU A 197 17.86 9.47 -15.57
N ILE A 198 16.93 9.61 -14.62
CA ILE A 198 16.45 10.91 -14.14
C ILE A 198 17.58 11.67 -13.42
N ILE A 199 18.28 11.01 -12.49
CA ILE A 199 19.34 11.63 -11.68
C ILE A 199 20.59 11.94 -12.53
N THR A 200 20.93 11.10 -13.50
CA THR A 200 22.04 11.34 -14.43
C THR A 200 21.69 12.32 -15.54
N LEU A 201 20.47 12.88 -15.53
CA LEU A 201 19.94 13.81 -16.54
C LEU A 201 19.97 13.24 -17.96
N GLN A 202 20.04 11.91 -18.10
CA GLN A 202 20.00 11.23 -19.40
C GLN A 202 18.63 11.35 -20.07
N ILE A 203 17.58 11.67 -19.30
CA ILE A 203 16.26 12.02 -19.83
C ILE A 203 16.26 13.32 -20.68
N LEU A 204 17.30 14.16 -20.57
CA LEU A 204 17.43 15.40 -21.33
C LEU A 204 18.21 15.22 -22.64
N GLN A 205 18.76 14.02 -22.87
CA GLN A 205 19.51 13.74 -24.09
C GLN A 205 18.54 13.55 -25.28
N PRO A 206 18.93 13.94 -26.51
CA PRO A 206 18.07 13.83 -27.70
C PRO A 206 17.54 12.40 -27.93
N ASP A 207 18.34 11.38 -27.62
CA ASP A 207 18.00 9.96 -27.84
C ASP A 207 17.29 9.31 -26.63
N SER A 208 16.90 10.10 -25.62
CA SER A 208 16.31 9.60 -24.38
C SER A 208 14.98 8.86 -24.56
N CYS A 209 14.25 9.17 -25.62
CA CYS A 209 13.01 8.49 -26.00
C CYS A 209 13.21 7.03 -26.45
N GLU A 210 14.43 6.63 -26.84
CA GLU A 210 14.77 5.26 -27.23
C GLU A 210 15.30 4.40 -26.07
N ALA A 211 15.47 4.99 -24.87
CA ALA A 211 16.04 4.30 -23.72
C ALA A 211 15.16 3.11 -23.27
N LYS A 212 15.70 1.89 -23.40
CA LYS A 212 15.03 0.67 -22.91
C LYS A 212 15.07 0.57 -21.37
N VAL A 213 13.97 0.96 -20.75
CA VAL A 213 13.75 0.89 -19.29
C VAL A 213 13.23 -0.49 -18.84
N LEU A 214 12.45 -1.17 -19.69
CA LEU A 214 11.83 -2.47 -19.46
C LEU A 214 12.62 -3.62 -20.09
#